data_AF-A0A662GK53-F1
#
_entry.id   AF-A0A662GK53-F1
#
_cell.length_a   1.000
_cell.length_b   1.000
_cell.length_c   1.000
_cell.angle_alpha   90.00
_cell.angle_beta   90.00
_cell.angle_gamma   90.00
#
_symmetry.space_group_name_H-M   'P 1'
#
loop_
_entity.id
_entity.type
_entity.pdbx_description
1 polymer ?
#
loop_
_entity_poly.entity_id
_entity_poly.type
_entity_poly.pdbx_seq_one_letter_code
_entity_poly.pdbx_strand_id
1 'polypeptide(L)'
;LEEAILKRRSVRKYSSPKLSLEELSYVLYYSGGRAWMGDRPYAPPNHTYRLDVYVVAGGVEGLAPGVYIYDGRENALVLVREGDLRRYLYKACLGQEWVLEAPASVVLASKPKDDRWYLDVEAGMIGQNVYLAATSIGLGTVAVGAFYDGEVAAVLEIDTVPLYVMPLGRLG
;
A
#
# COMPACT_ATOMS: atom_id res chain seq x y z
N LEU A 1 15.23 -3.10 -14.06
CA LEU A 1 13.96 -2.38 -14.34
C LEU A 1 13.17 -3.06 -15.46
N GLU A 2 13.75 -3.22 -16.66
CA GLU A 2 13.11 -3.87 -17.82
C GLU A 2 12.42 -5.21 -17.46
N GLU A 3 13.14 -6.06 -16.74
CA GLU A 3 12.63 -7.34 -16.26
C GLU A 3 11.38 -7.19 -15.38
N ALA A 4 11.37 -6.24 -14.45
CA ALA A 4 10.21 -5.99 -13.58
C ALA A 4 8.99 -5.54 -14.39
N ILE A 5 9.18 -4.67 -15.41
CA ILE A 5 8.09 -4.24 -16.29
C ILE A 5 7.51 -5.42 -17.06
N LEU A 6 8.36 -6.28 -17.62
CA LEU A 6 7.93 -7.44 -18.42
C LEU A 6 7.25 -8.52 -17.57
N LYS A 7 7.77 -8.77 -16.36
CA LYS A 7 7.27 -9.79 -15.43
C LYS A 7 6.06 -9.34 -14.63
N ARG A 8 5.81 -8.03 -14.49
CA ARG A 8 4.71 -7.49 -13.66
C ARG A 8 3.37 -8.09 -14.06
N ARG A 9 2.69 -8.69 -13.09
CA ARG A 9 1.31 -9.18 -13.21
C ARG A 9 0.52 -8.80 -11.96
N SER A 10 -0.81 -8.80 -12.07
CA SER A 10 -1.69 -8.71 -10.91
C SER A 10 -1.80 -10.09 -10.26
N VAL A 11 -1.26 -10.20 -9.05
CA VAL A 11 -1.16 -11.47 -8.31
C VAL A 11 -2.20 -11.47 -7.19
N ARG A 12 -2.96 -12.56 -7.12
CA ARG A 12 -4.09 -12.75 -6.20
C ARG A 12 -4.00 -14.04 -5.37
N LYS A 13 -2.80 -14.64 -5.34
CA LYS A 13 -2.47 -15.84 -4.57
C LYS A 13 -1.06 -15.69 -4.05
N TYR A 14 -0.85 -16.02 -2.78
CA TYR A 14 0.44 -15.88 -2.13
C TYR A 14 0.90 -17.22 -1.55
N SER A 15 2.20 -17.52 -1.69
CA SER A 15 2.79 -18.78 -1.19
C SER A 15 3.07 -18.79 0.31
N SER A 16 3.13 -17.61 0.94
CA SER A 16 3.58 -17.45 2.32
C SER A 16 2.62 -16.55 3.10
N PRO A 17 2.24 -16.94 4.33
CA PRO A 17 1.49 -16.07 5.24
C PRO A 17 2.37 -15.00 5.91
N LYS A 18 3.67 -14.93 5.55
CA LYS A 18 4.64 -14.01 6.12
C LYS A 18 5.39 -13.18 5.07
N LEU A 19 5.76 -11.97 5.47
CA LEU A 19 6.63 -11.03 4.76
C LEU A 19 7.69 -10.51 5.74
N SER A 20 8.93 -10.29 5.31
CA SER A 20 9.92 -9.63 6.19
C SER A 20 9.67 -8.12 6.27
N LEU A 21 10.11 -7.47 7.35
CA LEU A 21 10.03 -6.01 7.45
C LEU A 21 10.85 -5.33 6.34
N GLU A 22 12.02 -5.88 6.00
CA GLU A 22 12.89 -5.36 4.94
C GLU A 22 12.20 -5.38 3.58
N GLU A 23 11.45 -6.44 3.27
CA GLU A 23 10.69 -6.57 2.03
C GLU A 23 9.55 -5.54 1.94
N LEU A 24 8.82 -5.35 3.04
CA LEU A 24 7.81 -4.30 3.13
C LEU A 24 8.44 -2.91 2.99
N SER A 25 9.50 -2.64 3.74
CA SER A 25 10.24 -1.37 3.69
C SER A 25 10.77 -1.07 2.29
N TYR A 26 11.29 -2.07 1.58
CA TYR A 26 11.72 -1.92 0.19
C TYR A 26 10.57 -1.43 -0.70
N VAL A 27 9.39 -2.06 -0.61
CA VAL A 27 8.23 -1.65 -1.42
C VAL A 27 7.77 -0.24 -1.07
N LEU A 28 7.70 0.11 0.21
CA LEU A 28 7.29 1.45 0.66
C LEU A 28 8.28 2.53 0.22
N TYR A 29 9.57 2.28 0.38
CA TYR A 29 10.63 3.21 0.00
C TYR A 29 10.58 3.55 -1.48
N TYR A 30 10.50 2.54 -2.35
CA TYR A 30 10.49 2.72 -3.80
C TYR A 30 9.12 3.13 -4.38
N SER A 31 8.05 3.21 -3.57
CA SER A 31 6.73 3.64 -4.02
C SER A 31 6.27 5.00 -3.50
N GLY A 32 6.48 5.28 -2.22
CA GLY A 32 6.04 6.52 -1.57
C GLY A 32 7.08 7.16 -0.64
N GLY A 33 8.28 6.58 -0.51
CA GLY A 33 9.37 7.11 0.30
C GLY A 33 9.95 8.41 -0.26
N ARG A 34 10.94 8.98 0.45
CA ARG A 34 11.75 10.07 -0.10
C ARG A 34 12.94 9.52 -0.87
N ALA A 35 13.10 10.02 -2.07
CA ALA A 35 14.19 9.81 -2.99
C ALA A 35 15.02 11.11 -3.14
N TRP A 36 15.59 11.32 -4.33
CA TRP A 36 16.50 12.42 -4.65
C TRP A 36 16.00 13.78 -4.17
N MET A 37 16.87 14.51 -3.45
CA MET A 37 16.62 15.88 -2.98
C MET A 37 15.33 16.05 -2.15
N GLY A 38 14.84 14.96 -1.53
CA GLY A 38 13.68 14.98 -0.67
C GLY A 38 12.33 14.83 -1.39
N ASP A 39 12.33 14.68 -2.71
CA ASP A 39 11.15 14.33 -3.50
C ASP A 39 10.75 12.87 -3.33
N ARG A 40 9.56 12.48 -3.78
CA ARG A 40 9.11 11.08 -3.83
C ARG A 40 9.61 10.40 -5.12
N PRO A 41 9.61 9.05 -5.23
CA PRO A 41 10.01 8.31 -6.44
C PRO A 41 9.03 8.48 -7.62
N TYR A 42 8.29 9.58 -7.66
CA TYR A 42 7.37 9.98 -8.72
C TYR A 42 7.22 11.52 -8.71
N ALA A 43 6.89 12.09 -9.86
CA ALA A 43 6.69 13.53 -9.98
C ALA A 43 5.40 13.97 -9.27
N PRO A 44 5.41 15.05 -8.48
CA PRO A 44 4.22 15.53 -7.79
C PRO A 44 3.19 16.10 -8.79
N PRO A 45 1.96 15.56 -8.87
CA PRO A 45 0.94 16.14 -9.72
C PRO A 45 0.62 17.57 -9.28
N ASN A 46 0.75 18.53 -10.19
CA ASN A 46 0.59 19.95 -9.87
C ASN A 46 1.44 20.39 -8.64
N HIS A 47 2.70 19.96 -8.60
CA HIS A 47 3.71 20.35 -7.60
C HIS A 47 3.38 20.03 -6.14
N THR A 48 2.39 19.17 -5.86
CA THR A 48 2.00 18.79 -4.50
C THR A 48 1.84 17.27 -4.38
N TYR A 49 2.35 16.70 -3.29
CA TYR A 49 2.08 15.31 -2.88
C TYR A 49 0.89 15.26 -1.92
N ARG A 50 -0.16 14.52 -2.27
CA ARG A 50 -1.45 14.53 -1.54
C ARG A 50 -1.80 13.22 -0.88
N LEU A 51 -1.16 12.13 -1.31
CA LEU A 51 -1.45 10.80 -0.79
C LEU A 51 -0.59 10.46 0.42
N ASP A 52 -1.26 10.01 1.46
CA ASP A 52 -0.68 9.31 2.59
C ASP A 52 -0.66 7.81 2.27
N VAL A 53 0.40 7.14 2.72
CA VAL A 53 0.59 5.70 2.54
C VAL A 53 0.39 5.02 3.88
N TYR A 54 -0.65 4.21 3.97
CA TYR A 54 -0.94 3.38 5.13
C TYR A 54 -0.55 1.93 4.86
N VAL A 55 -0.32 1.18 5.93
CA VAL A 55 -0.09 -0.26 5.90
C VAL A 55 -0.99 -0.93 6.91
N VAL A 56 -1.81 -1.88 6.46
CA VAL A 56 -2.50 -2.83 7.33
C VAL A 56 -1.66 -4.09 7.39
N ALA A 57 -0.95 -4.30 8.50
CA ALA A 57 -0.03 -5.42 8.71
C ALA A 57 -0.64 -6.48 9.63
N GLY A 58 -0.49 -7.76 9.28
CA GLY A 58 -0.87 -8.88 10.14
C GLY A 58 0.08 -10.09 10.10
N GLY A 59 1.00 -10.13 9.14
CA GLY A 59 1.99 -11.20 8.98
C GLY A 59 3.39 -10.69 8.65
N VAL A 60 3.79 -9.53 9.17
CA VAL A 60 5.11 -8.95 8.90
C VAL A 60 6.08 -9.30 10.04
N GLU A 61 7.19 -9.96 9.72
CA GLU A 61 8.18 -10.35 10.72
C GLU A 61 8.88 -9.11 11.30
N GLY A 62 8.96 -9.01 12.63
CA GLY A 62 9.53 -7.85 13.31
C GLY A 62 8.60 -6.64 13.44
N LEU A 63 7.34 -6.74 12.99
CA LEU A 63 6.32 -5.70 13.12
C LEU A 63 5.06 -6.31 13.75
N ALA A 64 4.53 -5.68 14.80
CA ALA A 64 3.28 -6.13 15.41
C ALA A 64 2.10 -5.98 14.42
N PRO A 65 1.05 -6.80 14.52
CA PRO A 65 -0.18 -6.57 13.75
C PRO A 65 -0.80 -5.22 14.10
N GLY A 66 -1.17 -4.45 13.07
CA GLY A 66 -1.71 -3.11 13.24
C GLY A 66 -1.89 -2.35 11.92
N VAL A 67 -2.45 -1.15 12.04
CA VAL A 67 -2.45 -0.13 11.00
C VAL A 67 -1.32 0.85 11.30
N TYR A 68 -0.53 1.14 10.28
CA TYR A 68 0.58 2.07 10.33
C TYR A 68 0.43 3.14 9.24
N ILE A 69 0.85 4.35 9.54
CA ILE A 69 1.11 5.38 8.53
C ILE A 69 2.62 5.41 8.25
N TYR A 70 3.00 5.45 6.99
CA TYR A 70 4.40 5.50 6.58
C TYR A 70 4.89 6.94 6.50
N ASP A 71 5.86 7.27 7.35
CA ASP A 71 6.58 8.53 7.27
C ASP A 71 7.76 8.40 6.31
N GLY A 72 7.58 8.92 5.09
CA GLY A 72 8.62 8.94 4.07
C GLY A 72 9.84 9.82 4.40
N ARG A 73 9.77 10.72 5.40
CA ARG A 73 10.94 11.52 5.86
C ARG A 73 11.91 10.66 6.64
N GLU A 74 11.38 9.99 7.65
CA GLU A 74 12.16 9.16 8.57
C GLU A 74 12.31 7.71 8.08
N ASN A 75 11.65 7.38 6.96
CA ASN A 75 11.53 6.01 6.44
C ASN A 75 11.04 5.06 7.53
N ALA A 76 9.97 5.46 8.23
CA ALA A 76 9.48 4.82 9.44
C ALA A 76 7.99 4.50 9.34
N LEU A 77 7.56 3.43 10.02
CA LEU A 77 6.15 3.09 10.21
C LEU A 77 5.70 3.59 11.58
N VAL A 78 4.74 4.51 11.59
CA VAL A 78 4.14 5.04 12.82
C VAL A 78 2.83 4.32 13.05
N LEU A 79 2.71 3.67 14.21
CA LEU A 79 1.51 2.95 14.61
C LEU A 79 0.33 3.91 14.74
N VAL A 80 -0.77 3.60 14.05
CA VAL A 80 -2.05 4.31 14.15
C VAL A 80 -2.99 3.52 15.04
N ARG A 81 -3.08 2.20 14.81
CA ARG A 81 -4.02 1.32 15.50
C ARG A 81 -3.45 -0.07 15.69
N GLU A 82 -3.54 -0.60 16.90
CA GLU A 82 -3.08 -1.96 17.20
C GLU A 82 -4.10 -3.02 16.78
N GLY A 83 -3.60 -4.22 16.44
CA GLY A 83 -4.40 -5.42 16.18
C GLY A 83 -4.43 -5.86 14.73
N ASP A 84 -4.68 -7.16 14.50
CA ASP A 84 -4.80 -7.72 13.15
C ASP A 84 -6.14 -7.33 12.51
N LEU A 85 -6.12 -6.32 11.64
CA LEU A 85 -7.31 -5.77 11.00
C LEU A 85 -7.57 -6.29 9.58
N ARG A 86 -6.81 -7.28 9.12
CA ARG A 86 -6.94 -7.82 7.75
C ARG A 86 -8.36 -8.32 7.45
N ARG A 87 -9.02 -8.93 8.43
CA ARG A 87 -10.41 -9.40 8.27
C ARG A 87 -11.43 -8.28 8.08
N TYR A 88 -11.20 -7.12 8.69
CA TYR A 88 -12.05 -5.94 8.50
C TYR A 88 -11.79 -5.32 7.12
N LEU A 89 -10.52 -5.17 6.75
CA LEU A 89 -10.14 -4.68 5.41
C LEU A 89 -10.68 -5.58 4.29
N TYR A 90 -10.62 -6.90 4.47
CA TYR A 90 -11.19 -7.88 3.54
C TYR A 90 -12.68 -7.67 3.28
N LYS A 91 -13.47 -7.46 4.36
CA LYS A 91 -14.91 -7.21 4.24
C LYS A 91 -15.17 -5.89 3.51
N ALA A 92 -14.42 -4.84 3.87
CA ALA A 92 -14.48 -3.54 3.22
C ALA A 92 -14.15 -3.64 1.71
N CYS A 93 -13.22 -4.54 1.35
CA CYS A 93 -12.85 -4.87 -0.03
C CYS A 93 -13.75 -5.94 -0.66
N LEU A 94 -15.04 -5.98 -0.35
CA LEU A 94 -16.03 -6.84 -1.02
C LEU A 94 -15.71 -8.35 -0.98
N GLY A 95 -15.03 -8.81 0.08
CA GLY A 95 -14.69 -10.23 0.23
C GLY A 95 -13.62 -10.72 -0.74
N GLN A 96 -12.75 -9.84 -1.22
CA GLN A 96 -11.60 -10.22 -2.05
C GLN A 96 -10.55 -10.97 -1.22
N GLU A 97 -10.53 -12.31 -1.31
CA GLU A 97 -9.70 -13.21 -0.47
C GLU A 97 -8.22 -12.84 -0.42
N TRP A 98 -7.65 -12.35 -1.52
CA TRP A 98 -6.25 -11.91 -1.55
C TRP A 98 -5.96 -10.72 -0.62
N VAL A 99 -6.96 -9.95 -0.20
CA VAL A 99 -6.79 -8.91 0.83
C VAL A 99 -6.65 -9.53 2.22
N LEU A 100 -7.36 -10.62 2.49
CA LEU A 100 -7.29 -11.35 3.77
C LEU A 100 -6.00 -12.16 3.90
N GLU A 101 -5.63 -12.85 2.82
CA GLU A 101 -4.49 -13.77 2.79
C GLU A 101 -3.14 -13.04 2.82
N ALA A 102 -3.10 -11.78 2.36
CA ALA A 102 -1.86 -11.01 2.32
C ALA A 102 -1.29 -10.77 3.73
N PRO A 103 0.02 -10.95 3.93
CA PRO A 103 0.73 -10.55 5.14
C PRO A 103 0.57 -9.07 5.50
N ALA A 104 0.50 -8.21 4.48
CA ALA A 104 0.27 -6.78 4.62
C ALA A 104 -0.47 -6.22 3.40
N SER A 105 -1.20 -5.13 3.58
CA SER A 105 -1.80 -4.34 2.48
C SER A 105 -1.38 -2.88 2.57
N VAL A 106 -0.86 -2.35 1.46
CA VAL A 106 -0.62 -0.91 1.31
C VAL A 106 -1.93 -0.23 0.95
N VAL A 107 -2.31 0.83 1.66
CA VAL A 107 -3.54 1.59 1.39
C VAL A 107 -3.18 3.04 1.11
N LEU A 108 -3.64 3.56 -0.01
CA LEU A 108 -3.44 4.96 -0.39
C LEU A 108 -4.69 5.75 -0.01
N ALA A 109 -4.52 6.85 0.72
CA ALA A 109 -5.62 7.70 1.12
C ALA A 109 -5.25 9.18 1.04
N SER A 110 -6.24 10.06 0.92
CA SER A 110 -6.06 11.51 0.90
C SER A 110 -7.10 12.25 1.72
N LYS A 111 -6.76 13.45 2.16
CA LYS A 111 -7.72 14.32 2.83
C LYS A 111 -8.85 14.72 1.84
N PRO A 112 -10.11 14.89 2.29
CA PRO A 112 -11.27 15.05 1.40
C PRO A 112 -11.29 16.31 0.51
N LYS A 113 -10.34 17.23 0.67
CA LYS A 113 -10.38 18.57 0.07
C LYS A 113 -9.67 18.66 -1.28
N ASP A 114 -9.00 17.59 -1.70
CA ASP A 114 -8.23 17.57 -2.93
C ASP A 114 -9.09 17.23 -4.16
N ASP A 115 -8.71 17.79 -5.31
CA ASP A 115 -9.34 17.48 -6.59
C ASP A 115 -9.09 16.02 -6.95
N ARG A 116 -10.20 15.29 -7.16
CA ARG A 116 -10.22 13.86 -7.44
C ARG A 116 -9.32 13.47 -8.60
N TRP A 117 -9.23 14.30 -9.65
CA TRP A 117 -8.38 14.01 -10.81
C TRP A 117 -6.90 13.84 -10.42
N TYR A 118 -6.37 14.75 -9.58
CA TYR A 118 -4.98 14.65 -9.14
C TYR A 118 -4.76 13.48 -8.19
N LEU A 119 -5.75 13.14 -7.35
CA LEU A 119 -5.69 11.98 -6.47
C LEU A 119 -5.61 10.67 -7.25
N ASP A 120 -6.43 10.50 -8.28
CA ASP A 120 -6.43 9.29 -9.10
C ASP A 120 -5.12 9.15 -9.91
N VAL A 121 -4.61 10.26 -10.44
CA VAL A 121 -3.30 10.28 -11.11
C VAL A 121 -2.18 9.89 -10.13
N GLU A 122 -2.14 10.49 -8.94
CA GLU A 122 -1.12 10.19 -7.93
C GLU A 122 -1.22 8.73 -7.45
N ALA A 123 -2.44 8.22 -7.24
CA ALA A 123 -2.67 6.84 -6.82
C ALA A 123 -2.19 5.85 -7.88
N GLY A 124 -2.38 6.17 -9.17
CA GLY A 124 -1.84 5.41 -10.28
C GLY A 124 -0.31 5.38 -10.31
N MET A 125 0.34 6.51 -10.06
CA MET A 125 1.80 6.63 -10.02
C MET A 125 2.39 5.79 -8.88
N ILE A 126 1.88 5.95 -7.66
CA ILE A 126 2.32 5.16 -6.50
C ILE A 126 2.02 3.68 -6.73
N GLY A 127 0.81 3.35 -7.20
CA GLY A 127 0.40 1.97 -7.42
C GLY A 127 1.28 1.25 -8.44
N GLN A 128 1.68 1.91 -9.53
CA GLN A 128 2.62 1.33 -10.48
C GLN A 128 4.01 1.11 -9.86
N ASN A 129 4.49 2.04 -9.02
CA ASN A 129 5.74 1.84 -8.30
C ASN A 129 5.66 0.67 -7.31
N VAL A 130 4.53 0.50 -6.58
CA VAL A 130 4.30 -0.67 -5.72
C VAL A 130 4.39 -1.97 -6.54
N TYR A 131 3.74 -2.01 -7.72
CA TYR A 131 3.81 -3.15 -8.62
C TYR A 131 5.25 -3.48 -9.04
N LEU A 132 6.02 -2.48 -9.47
CA LEU A 132 7.38 -2.67 -9.97
C LEU A 132 8.35 -3.04 -8.85
N ALA A 133 8.26 -2.37 -7.70
CA ALA A 133 9.07 -2.67 -6.53
C ALA A 133 8.80 -4.10 -6.04
N ALA A 134 7.53 -4.48 -5.83
CA ALA A 134 7.15 -5.83 -5.43
C ALA A 134 7.66 -6.88 -6.42
N THR A 135 7.41 -6.69 -7.73
CA THR A 135 7.85 -7.62 -8.77
C THR A 135 9.38 -7.80 -8.77
N SER A 136 10.14 -6.73 -8.52
CA SER A 136 11.61 -6.76 -8.54
C SER A 136 12.24 -7.63 -7.45
N ILE A 137 11.53 -7.87 -6.35
CA ILE A 137 12.01 -8.68 -5.22
C ILE A 137 11.20 -9.98 -5.03
N GLY A 138 10.49 -10.42 -6.08
CA GLY A 138 9.75 -11.70 -6.05
C GLY A 138 8.46 -11.66 -5.21
N LEU A 139 7.89 -10.48 -5.00
CA LEU A 139 6.57 -10.31 -4.42
C LEU A 139 5.50 -10.07 -5.50
N GLY A 140 4.26 -10.31 -5.13
CA GLY A 140 3.07 -10.04 -5.92
C GLY A 140 2.16 -9.03 -5.24
N THR A 141 1.42 -8.28 -6.06
CA THR A 141 0.36 -7.39 -5.61
C THR A 141 -0.75 -7.27 -6.66
N VAL A 142 -1.87 -6.67 -6.28
CA VAL A 142 -2.94 -6.26 -7.18
C VAL A 142 -3.53 -4.96 -6.68
N ALA A 143 -3.80 -4.02 -7.57
CA ALA A 143 -4.56 -2.83 -7.24
C ALA A 143 -6.04 -3.18 -7.05
N VAL A 144 -6.59 -2.87 -5.88
CA VAL A 144 -8.01 -2.99 -5.56
C VAL A 144 -8.58 -1.58 -5.44
N GLY A 145 -9.45 -1.22 -6.38
CA GLY A 145 -10.21 0.04 -6.38
C GLY A 145 -11.69 -0.13 -6.07
N ALA A 146 -12.16 -1.36 -5.84
CA ALA A 146 -13.54 -1.66 -5.48
C ALA A 146 -13.59 -2.06 -3.99
N PHE A 147 -14.11 -1.15 -3.17
CA PHE A 147 -14.29 -1.30 -1.73
C PHE A 147 -15.36 -0.32 -1.22
N TYR A 148 -15.81 -0.47 0.02
CA TYR A 148 -16.63 0.52 0.71
C TYR A 148 -15.74 1.58 1.36
N ASP A 149 -15.71 2.80 0.82
CA ASP A 149 -14.82 3.88 1.26
C ASP A 149 -14.90 4.13 2.78
N GLY A 150 -16.12 4.21 3.32
CA GLY A 150 -16.34 4.43 4.75
C GLY A 150 -15.84 3.29 5.65
N GLU A 151 -15.89 2.04 5.17
CA GLU A 151 -15.38 0.90 5.92
C GLU A 151 -13.86 0.85 5.90
N VAL A 152 -13.22 1.16 4.77
CA VAL A 152 -11.76 1.27 4.68
C VAL A 152 -11.26 2.43 5.57
N ALA A 153 -11.93 3.59 5.53
CA ALA A 153 -11.63 4.72 6.40
C ALA A 153 -11.73 4.35 7.89
N ALA A 154 -12.76 3.59 8.27
CA ALA A 154 -12.94 3.10 9.64
C ALA A 154 -11.88 2.05 10.07
N VAL A 155 -11.39 1.22 9.15
CA VAL A 155 -10.25 0.32 9.42
C VAL A 155 -9.01 1.14 9.77
N LEU A 156 -8.75 2.17 8.98
CA LEU A 156 -7.56 3.00 9.09
C LEU A 156 -7.64 4.08 10.19
N GLU A 157 -8.82 4.29 10.81
CA GLU A 157 -9.09 5.36 11.79
C GLU A 157 -8.81 6.77 11.26
N ILE A 158 -9.28 7.04 10.05
CA ILE A 158 -9.05 8.32 9.37
C ILE A 158 -10.33 8.86 8.72
N ASP A 159 -10.46 10.18 8.68
CA ASP A 159 -11.55 10.91 8.00
C ASP A 159 -11.22 11.18 6.50
N THR A 160 -10.45 10.29 5.88
CA THR A 160 -9.89 10.49 4.53
C THR A 160 -10.63 9.70 3.46
N VAL A 161 -10.39 10.04 2.19
CA VAL A 161 -10.83 9.30 1.02
C VAL A 161 -9.79 8.22 0.70
N PRO A 162 -10.09 6.91 0.83
CA PRO A 162 -9.24 5.85 0.32
C PRO A 162 -9.32 5.75 -1.20
N LEU A 163 -8.18 5.53 -1.86
CA LEU A 163 -8.07 5.48 -3.33
C LEU A 163 -7.72 4.07 -3.82
N TYR A 164 -6.78 3.39 -3.16
CA TYR A 164 -6.35 2.04 -3.50
C TYR A 164 -6.04 1.21 -2.26
N VAL A 165 -6.36 -0.08 -2.34
CA VAL A 165 -5.81 -1.12 -1.47
C VAL A 165 -4.93 -2.05 -2.32
N MET A 166 -3.71 -2.31 -1.88
CA MET A 166 -2.72 -3.10 -2.59
C MET A 166 -2.12 -4.17 -1.65
N PRO A 167 -2.74 -5.37 -1.57
CA PRO A 167 -2.18 -6.47 -0.80
C PRO A 167 -0.83 -6.91 -1.36
N LEU A 168 0.10 -7.24 -0.46
CA LEU A 168 1.46 -7.66 -0.76
C LEU A 168 1.70 -9.05 -0.17
N GLY A 169 2.26 -9.95 -0.99
CA GLY A 169 2.69 -11.27 -0.54
C GLY A 169 3.68 -11.91 -1.50
N ARG A 170 4.34 -12.99 -1.07
CA ARG A 170 5.28 -13.73 -1.93
C ARG A 170 4.54 -14.40 -3.09
N LEU A 171 5.18 -14.41 -4.26
CA LEU A 171 4.64 -15.11 -5.43
C LEU A 171 4.41 -16.60 -5.11
N GLY A 172 3.20 -17.07 -5.46
CA GLY A 172 2.80 -18.48 -5.46
C GLY A 172 3.52 -19.32 -6.51
#